data_AF-A0A662TNX7-F1
#
_entry.id   AF-A0A662TNX7-F1
#
_cell.length_a   1.000
_cell.length_b   1.000
_cell.length_c   1.000
_cell.angle_alpha   90.00
_cell.angle_beta   90.00
_cell.angle_gamma   90.00
#
_symmetry.space_group_name_H-M   'P 1'
#
loop_
_entity.id
_entity.type
_entity.pdbx_description
1 polymer ?
#
loop_
_entity_poly.entity_id
_entity_poly.type
_entity_poly.pdbx_seq_one_letter_code
_entity_poly.pdbx_strand_id
1 'polypeptide(L)'
;MQGYREIWAKAVAFALMQIAIKQKRKFGVICFSDANEVEKWLIENPSEVNPDKIVTIIETFFGHGTDFQAPLDAALAMISDMPEADVIFITDGDCQITDTWLNGFLKDKKKIGFKVYSIQIGYHSTATLERFSDMVFRLMDDGEDVVLSEIFQI
;
A
#
# COMPACT_ATOMS: atom_id res chain seq x y z
N MET A 1 1.72 12.83 -2.73
CA MET A 1 1.72 12.31 -4.11
C MET A 1 0.77 13.06 -5.02
N GLN A 2 1.23 13.52 -6.20
CA GLN A 2 0.42 14.15 -7.24
C GLN A 2 0.96 13.82 -8.64
N GLY A 3 0.12 13.99 -9.67
CA GLY A 3 0.52 13.89 -11.07
C GLY A 3 0.93 12.47 -11.47
N TYR A 4 2.06 12.32 -12.18
CA TYR A 4 2.53 11.03 -12.68
C TYR A 4 2.64 9.96 -11.58
N ARG A 5 3.20 10.32 -10.42
CA ARG A 5 3.39 9.40 -9.29
C ARG A 5 2.07 8.84 -8.78
N GLU A 6 1.06 9.71 -8.70
CA GLU A 6 -0.26 9.33 -8.23
C GLU A 6 -0.97 8.42 -9.23
N ILE A 7 -0.93 8.78 -10.52
CA ILE A 7 -1.46 7.96 -11.61
C ILE A 7 -0.80 6.58 -11.61
N TRP A 8 0.52 6.53 -11.43
CA TRP A 8 1.27 5.29 -11.39
C TRP A 8 0.86 4.42 -10.20
N ALA A 9 0.81 4.97 -8.99
CA ALA A 9 0.41 4.24 -7.80
C ALA A 9 -1.01 3.68 -7.91
N LYS A 10 -1.95 4.47 -8.44
CA LYS A 10 -3.33 4.03 -8.72
C LYS A 10 -3.39 2.94 -9.79
N ALA A 11 -2.57 3.04 -10.84
CA ALA A 11 -2.50 2.02 -11.89
C ALA A 11 -1.96 0.69 -11.34
N VAL A 12 -0.96 0.72 -10.47
CA VAL A 12 -0.43 -0.47 -9.79
C VAL A 12 -1.47 -1.09 -8.86
N ALA A 13 -2.13 -0.28 -8.02
CA ALA A 13 -3.20 -0.75 -7.14
C ALA A 13 -4.35 -1.37 -7.95
N PHE A 14 -4.74 -0.75 -9.06
CA PHE A 14 -5.73 -1.30 -9.99
C PHE A 14 -5.30 -2.63 -10.60
N ALA A 15 -4.06 -2.73 -11.09
CA ALA A 15 -3.55 -3.96 -11.68
C ALA A 15 -3.52 -5.12 -10.66
N LEU A 16 -3.03 -4.85 -9.44
CA LEU A 16 -3.02 -5.82 -8.34
C LEU A 16 -4.44 -6.25 -7.93
N MET A 17 -5.38 -5.30 -7.88
CA MET A 17 -6.78 -5.60 -7.64
C MET A 17 -7.35 -6.54 -8.70
N GLN A 18 -7.09 -6.27 -9.97
CA GLN A 18 -7.56 -7.12 -11.08
C GLN A 18 -6.95 -8.53 -11.01
N ILE A 19 -5.67 -8.64 -10.63
CA ILE A 19 -5.00 -9.93 -10.40
C ILE A 19 -5.68 -10.67 -9.24
N ALA A 20 -5.90 -10.00 -8.11
CA ALA A 20 -6.58 -10.58 -6.94
C ALA A 20 -8.00 -11.05 -7.27
N ILE A 21 -8.76 -10.24 -8.02
CA ILE A 21 -10.10 -10.58 -8.51
C ILE A 21 -10.06 -11.85 -9.36
N LYS A 22 -9.16 -11.91 -10.34
CA LYS A 22 -8.99 -13.07 -11.22
C LYS A 22 -8.58 -14.33 -10.45
N GLN A 23 -7.76 -14.18 -9.40
CA GLN A 23 -7.34 -15.26 -8.51
C GLN A 23 -8.37 -15.61 -7.43
N LYS A 24 -9.52 -14.92 -7.37
CA LYS A 24 -10.55 -15.06 -6.35
C LYS A 24 -10.03 -14.83 -4.92
N ARG A 25 -9.10 -13.90 -4.76
CA ARG A 25 -8.56 -13.47 -3.47
C ARG A 25 -9.20 -12.16 -3.02
N LYS A 26 -9.40 -12.01 -1.70
CA LYS A 26 -9.77 -10.71 -1.11
C LYS A 26 -8.72 -9.67 -1.46
N PHE A 27 -9.14 -8.41 -1.60
CA PHE A 27 -8.22 -7.31 -1.89
C PHE A 27 -8.60 -6.07 -1.08
N GLY A 28 -7.61 -5.47 -0.45
CA GLY A 28 -7.74 -4.26 0.36
C GLY A 28 -7.03 -3.09 -0.29
N VAL A 29 -7.64 -1.91 -0.28
CA VAL A 29 -7.00 -0.65 -0.66
C VAL A 29 -7.12 0.32 0.49
N ILE A 30 -6.00 0.94 0.84
CA ILE A 30 -5.94 2.01 1.83
C ILE A 30 -5.31 3.20 1.15
N CYS A 31 -6.08 4.26 0.98
CA CYS A 31 -5.60 5.52 0.44
C CYS A 31 -5.49 6.52 1.60
N PHE A 32 -4.41 7.31 1.61
CA PHE A 32 -4.10 8.21 2.72
C PHE A 32 -3.35 9.46 2.27
N SER A 33 -3.42 10.50 3.09
CA SER A 33 -2.61 11.73 3.00
C SER A 33 -2.00 12.05 4.36
N ASP A 34 -2.80 12.12 5.42
CA ASP A 34 -2.33 12.35 6.78
C ASP A 34 -2.97 11.39 7.80
N ALA A 35 -2.66 11.57 9.08
CA ALA A 35 -3.13 10.68 10.15
C ALA A 35 -4.67 10.66 10.32
N ASN A 36 -5.39 11.69 9.85
CA ASN A 36 -6.85 11.80 9.93
C ASN A 36 -7.55 11.49 8.60
N GLU A 37 -6.82 11.47 7.49
CA GLU A 37 -7.32 11.21 6.14
C GLU A 37 -6.86 9.82 5.67
N VAL A 38 -7.57 8.77 6.13
CA VAL A 38 -7.36 7.38 5.72
C VAL A 38 -8.69 6.76 5.30
N GLU A 39 -8.84 6.45 4.02
CA GLU A 39 -9.99 5.69 3.51
C GLU A 39 -9.59 4.27 3.14
N LYS A 40 -10.53 3.35 3.40
CA LYS A 40 -10.30 1.91 3.34
C LYS A 40 -11.40 1.27 2.50
N TRP A 41 -11.03 0.48 1.52
CA TRP A 41 -11.95 -0.35 0.76
C TRP A 41 -11.52 -1.80 0.81
N LEU A 42 -12.49 -2.66 1.07
CA LEU A 42 -12.31 -4.10 1.03
C LEU A 42 -13.20 -4.71 -0.06
N ILE A 43 -12.59 -5.57 -0.86
CA ILE A 43 -13.27 -6.51 -1.74
C ILE A 43 -13.29 -7.86 -1.01
N GLU A 44 -14.44 -8.16 -0.39
CA GLU A 44 -14.64 -9.43 0.32
C GLU A 44 -14.98 -10.58 -0.62
N ASN A 45 -15.84 -10.32 -1.61
CA ASN A 45 -16.33 -11.30 -2.58
C ASN A 45 -15.86 -10.91 -4.00
N PRO A 46 -14.72 -11.43 -4.47
CA PRO A 46 -14.17 -11.08 -5.78
C PRO A 46 -15.08 -11.38 -6.97
N SER A 47 -16.02 -12.31 -6.82
CA SER A 47 -16.98 -12.66 -7.87
C SER A 47 -18.16 -11.68 -7.98
N GLU A 48 -18.31 -10.76 -7.03
CA GLU A 48 -19.44 -9.83 -6.92
C GLU A 48 -18.99 -8.36 -7.02
N VAL A 49 -17.77 -8.12 -7.50
CA VAL A 49 -17.21 -6.76 -7.56
C VAL A 49 -17.99 -5.92 -8.57
N ASN A 50 -18.61 -4.86 -8.08
CA ASN A 50 -19.24 -3.84 -8.92
C ASN A 50 -18.15 -2.96 -9.58
N PRO A 51 -18.12 -2.84 -10.92
CA PRO A 51 -17.23 -1.92 -11.62
C PRO A 51 -17.29 -0.47 -11.12
N ASP A 52 -18.47 0.04 -10.71
CA ASP A 52 -18.60 1.41 -10.20
C ASP A 52 -17.83 1.63 -8.90
N LYS A 53 -17.75 0.58 -8.06
CA LYS A 53 -16.94 0.61 -6.82
C LYS A 53 -15.46 0.69 -7.15
N ILE A 54 -15.01 0.02 -8.21
CA ILE A 54 -13.62 0.12 -8.68
C ILE A 54 -13.33 1.54 -9.15
N VAL A 55 -14.22 2.13 -9.96
CA VAL A 55 -14.07 3.51 -10.43
C VAL A 55 -13.96 4.46 -9.23
N THR A 56 -14.83 4.31 -8.23
CA THR A 56 -14.79 5.13 -7.01
C THR A 56 -13.43 5.04 -6.31
N ILE A 57 -12.87 3.84 -6.13
CA ILE A 57 -11.55 3.65 -5.48
C ILE A 57 -10.44 4.38 -6.24
N ILE A 58 -10.44 4.31 -7.58
CA ILE A 58 -9.41 4.93 -8.42
C ILE A 58 -9.58 6.46 -8.48
N GLU A 59 -10.82 6.93 -8.45
CA GLU A 59 -11.15 8.34 -8.42
C GLU A 59 -10.94 8.99 -7.05
N THR A 60 -10.66 8.24 -5.98
CA THR A 60 -10.40 8.89 -4.69
C THR A 60 -9.09 9.67 -4.73
N PHE A 61 -9.16 10.96 -4.40
CA PHE A 61 -8.02 11.86 -4.24
C PHE A 61 -7.91 12.28 -2.78
N PHE A 62 -6.69 12.29 -2.26
CA PHE A 62 -6.39 12.77 -0.92
C PHE A 62 -5.60 14.08 -0.96
N GLY A 63 -5.69 14.83 0.14
CA GLY A 63 -5.01 16.11 0.29
C GLY A 63 -3.49 15.99 0.42
N HIS A 64 -2.87 17.04 0.97
CA HIS A 64 -1.44 17.08 1.20
C HIS A 64 -1.12 16.59 2.61
N GLY A 65 -0.08 15.77 2.75
CA GLY A 65 0.38 15.24 4.02
C GLY A 65 1.23 13.99 3.78
N THR A 66 1.86 13.48 4.83
CA THR A 66 2.39 12.12 4.82
C THR A 66 2.40 11.57 6.24
N ASP A 67 1.65 10.51 6.47
CA ASP A 67 1.71 9.69 7.69
C ASP A 67 1.96 8.23 7.30
N PHE A 68 2.86 7.54 7.99
CA PHE A 68 3.10 6.11 7.75
C PHE A 68 2.42 5.22 8.78
N GLN A 69 2.15 5.72 9.99
CA GLN A 69 1.68 4.89 11.10
C GLN A 69 0.20 4.54 10.97
N ALA A 70 -0.66 5.54 10.74
CA ALA A 70 -2.10 5.38 10.58
C ALA A 70 -2.50 4.44 9.41
N PRO A 71 -1.94 4.57 8.19
CA PRO A 71 -2.26 3.62 7.12
C PRO A 71 -1.74 2.20 7.39
N LEU A 72 -0.61 2.05 8.08
CA LEU A 72 -0.08 0.73 8.45
C LEU A 72 -0.88 0.08 9.58
N ASP A 73 -1.40 0.85 10.53
CA ASP A 73 -2.35 0.38 11.55
C ASP A 73 -3.67 -0.06 10.91
N ALA A 74 -4.15 0.71 9.92
CA ALA A 74 -5.31 0.33 9.12
C ALA A 74 -5.09 -0.98 8.33
N ALA A 75 -3.90 -1.15 7.75
CA ALA A 75 -3.53 -2.37 7.04
C ALA A 75 -3.48 -3.58 7.98
N LEU A 76 -2.88 -3.41 9.16
CA LEU A 76 -2.81 -4.45 10.19
C LEU A 76 -4.21 -4.91 10.62
N ALA A 77 -5.13 -3.98 10.85
CA ALA A 77 -6.51 -4.30 11.19
C ALA A 77 -7.21 -5.08 10.06
N MET A 78 -6.99 -4.69 8.80
CA MET A 78 -7.61 -5.36 7.65
C MET A 78 -7.06 -6.77 7.41
N ILE A 79 -5.75 -6.97 7.55
CA ILE A 79 -5.09 -8.26 7.31
C ILE A 79 -5.50 -9.31 8.34
N SER A 80 -5.92 -8.89 9.53
CA SER A 80 -6.39 -9.83 10.56
C SER A 80 -7.53 -10.76 10.09
N ASP A 81 -8.32 -10.32 9.09
CA ASP A 81 -9.42 -11.08 8.46
C ASP A 81 -9.10 -11.57 7.02
N MET A 82 -7.86 -11.40 6.57
CA MET A 82 -7.36 -11.79 5.24
C MET A 82 -6.14 -12.73 5.39
N PRO A 83 -6.36 -14.03 5.57
CA PRO A 83 -5.27 -14.99 5.67
C PRO A 83 -4.36 -14.90 4.42
N GLU A 84 -3.05 -14.93 4.65
CA GLU A 84 -2.00 -14.85 3.62
C GLU A 84 -1.92 -13.51 2.86
N ALA A 85 -2.54 -12.44 3.35
CA ALA A 85 -2.40 -11.12 2.75
C ALA A 85 -1.07 -10.47 3.14
N ASP A 86 -0.36 -9.95 2.13
CA ASP A 86 0.80 -9.06 2.28
C ASP A 86 0.40 -7.61 2.02
N VAL A 87 1.23 -6.66 2.49
CA VAL A 87 1.06 -5.21 2.26
C VAL A 87 2.01 -4.73 1.18
N ILE A 88 1.47 -4.01 0.19
CA ILE A 88 2.27 -3.18 -0.71
C ILE A 88 2.06 -1.72 -0.31
N PHE A 89 3.13 -1.06 0.15
CA PHE A 89 3.10 0.30 0.67
C PHE A 89 3.75 1.26 -0.34
N ILE A 90 2.98 2.17 -0.94
CA ILE A 90 3.46 3.08 -1.98
C ILE A 90 3.49 4.50 -1.43
N THR A 91 4.62 5.20 -1.54
CA THR A 91 4.75 6.59 -1.11
C THR A 91 5.73 7.36 -1.97
N ASP A 92 5.53 8.67 -2.09
CA ASP A 92 6.49 9.60 -2.66
C ASP A 92 7.13 10.54 -1.64
N GLY A 93 6.85 10.32 -0.35
CA GLY A 93 7.32 11.14 0.76
C GLY A 93 8.24 10.39 1.72
N ASP A 94 8.66 11.10 2.76
CA ASP A 94 9.35 10.54 3.94
C ASP A 94 8.59 11.01 5.18
N CYS A 95 8.44 10.11 6.15
CA CYS A 95 7.70 10.36 7.38
C CYS A 95 8.42 9.65 8.52
N GLN A 96 8.61 10.34 9.64
CA GLN A 96 9.23 9.75 10.82
C GLN A 96 8.23 8.85 11.55
N ILE A 97 8.73 7.73 12.07
CA ILE A 97 7.96 6.81 12.92
C ILE A 97 8.61 6.69 14.29
N THR A 98 7.79 6.58 15.33
CA THR A 98 8.29 6.40 16.70
C THR A 98 8.77 4.97 16.94
N ASP A 99 9.81 4.80 17.75
CA ASP A 99 10.33 3.47 18.10
C ASP A 99 9.30 2.61 18.85
N THR A 100 8.50 3.25 19.72
CA THR A 100 7.42 2.57 20.45
C THR A 100 6.42 1.95 19.49
N TRP A 101 5.98 2.69 18.47
CA TRP A 101 5.07 2.17 17.47
C TRP A 101 5.72 1.10 16.61
N LEU A 102 6.95 1.32 16.13
CA LEU A 102 7.66 0.36 15.29
C LEU A 102 7.80 -1.00 15.98
N ASN A 103 8.16 -1.01 17.27
CA ASN A 103 8.29 -2.24 18.05
C ASN A 103 6.95 -2.99 18.18
N GLY A 104 5.83 -2.26 18.33
CA GLY A 104 4.49 -2.84 18.33
C GLY A 104 4.15 -3.45 16.97
N PHE A 105 4.30 -2.65 15.90
CA PHE A 105 4.00 -3.07 14.53
C PHE A 105 4.80 -4.33 14.12
N LEU A 106 6.11 -4.37 14.39
CA LEU A 106 6.95 -5.53 14.06
C LEU A 106 6.56 -6.79 14.85
N LYS A 107 6.11 -6.63 16.10
CA LYS A 107 5.61 -7.76 16.91
C LYS A 107 4.33 -8.33 16.30
N ASP A 108 3.40 -7.47 15.90
CA ASP A 108 2.14 -7.90 15.31
C ASP A 108 2.34 -8.49 13.91
N LYS A 109 3.20 -7.88 13.10
CA LYS A 109 3.66 -8.43 11.82
C LYS A 109 4.22 -9.84 11.97
N LYS A 110 5.11 -10.06 12.93
CA LYS A 110 5.66 -11.40 13.22
C LYS A 110 4.58 -12.40 13.69
N LYS A 111 3.61 -11.93 14.50
CA LYS A 111 2.54 -12.78 15.03
C LYS A 111 1.59 -13.26 13.93
N ILE A 112 1.24 -12.37 13.00
CA ILE A 112 0.31 -12.66 11.90
C ILE A 112 1.03 -13.35 10.74
N GLY A 113 2.30 -13.00 10.51
CA GLY A 113 3.15 -13.62 9.49
C GLY A 113 3.00 -13.02 8.09
N PHE A 114 2.61 -11.74 7.98
CA PHE A 114 2.56 -11.03 6.70
C PHE A 114 3.85 -10.27 6.38
N LYS A 115 4.05 -9.96 5.11
CA LYS A 115 5.16 -9.13 4.61
C LYS A 115 4.70 -7.74 4.20
N VAL A 116 5.63 -6.80 4.24
CA VAL A 116 5.46 -5.44 3.76
C VAL A 116 6.50 -5.17 2.68
N TYR A 117 6.04 -4.80 1.49
CA TYR A 117 6.87 -4.41 0.36
C TYR A 117 6.63 -2.92 0.11
N SER A 118 7.65 -2.08 0.28
CA SER A 118 7.51 -0.65 0.06
C SER A 118 8.02 -0.23 -1.30
N ILE A 119 7.36 0.74 -1.91
CA ILE A 119 7.78 1.39 -3.15
C ILE A 119 7.94 2.88 -2.84
N GLN A 120 9.18 3.35 -2.84
CA GLN A 120 9.49 4.76 -2.79
C GLN A 120 9.50 5.32 -4.20
N ILE A 121 8.57 6.23 -4.49
CA ILE A 121 8.57 7.00 -5.73
C ILE A 121 9.38 8.29 -5.52
N GLY A 122 10.32 8.57 -6.41
CA GLY A 122 11.18 9.75 -6.36
C GLY A 122 12.42 9.58 -5.47
N TYR A 123 12.88 10.71 -4.94
CA TYR A 123 14.26 10.85 -4.43
C TYR A 123 14.40 10.86 -2.91
N HIS A 124 13.29 10.75 -2.17
CA HIS A 124 13.31 10.74 -0.71
C HIS A 124 14.10 9.54 -0.14
N SER A 125 14.47 9.66 1.13
CA SER A 125 15.18 8.61 1.85
C SER A 125 14.27 7.39 2.03
N THR A 126 14.84 6.20 1.84
CA THR A 126 14.16 4.93 2.15
C THR A 126 14.39 4.47 3.59
N ALA A 127 15.19 5.20 4.36
CA ALA A 127 15.63 4.78 5.70
C ALA A 127 14.46 4.44 6.64
N THR A 128 13.36 5.20 6.59
CA THR A 128 12.18 4.89 7.41
C THR A 128 11.45 3.64 6.91
N LEU A 129 11.31 3.47 5.58
CA LEU A 129 10.66 2.30 4.97
C LEU A 129 11.41 1.01 5.30
N GLU A 130 12.75 1.04 5.26
CA GLU A 130 13.62 -0.09 5.58
C GLU A 130 13.46 -0.61 7.01
N ARG A 131 12.89 0.20 7.91
CA ARG A 131 12.69 -0.20 9.32
C ARG A 131 11.52 -1.18 9.50
N PHE A 132 10.53 -1.17 8.61
CA PHE A 132 9.32 -1.99 8.75
C PHE A 132 9.07 -2.94 7.57
N SER A 133 9.69 -2.69 6.42
CA SER A 133 9.51 -3.46 5.20
C SER A 133 10.45 -4.65 5.09
N ASP A 134 9.97 -5.74 4.49
CA ASP A 134 10.81 -6.88 4.12
C ASP A 134 11.64 -6.57 2.87
N MET A 135 11.13 -5.70 2.00
CA MET A 135 11.84 -5.21 0.83
C MET A 135 11.37 -3.80 0.46
N VAL A 136 12.30 -2.98 -0.02
CA VAL A 136 12.04 -1.61 -0.47
C VAL A 136 12.53 -1.46 -1.90
N PHE A 137 11.63 -1.06 -2.78
CA PHE A 137 11.88 -0.73 -4.17
C PHE A 137 11.92 0.79 -4.35
N ARG A 138 12.68 1.25 -5.32
CA ARG A 138 12.73 2.67 -5.70
C ARG A 138 12.29 2.81 -7.15
N LEU A 139 11.28 3.64 -7.37
CA LEU A 139 10.86 4.09 -8.69
C LEU A 139 11.32 5.53 -8.87
N MET A 140 12.12 5.77 -9.90
CA MET A 140 12.58 7.11 -10.25
C MET A 140 11.59 7.74 -11.25
N ASP A 141 11.46 9.07 -11.21
CA ASP A 141 10.52 9.79 -12.10
C ASP A 141 10.98 9.79 -13.59
N ASP A 142 12.10 9.16 -13.92
CA ASP A 142 12.73 9.16 -15.24
C ASP A 142 12.37 7.95 -16.14
N GLY A 143 11.54 7.02 -15.65
CA GLY A 143 10.72 6.15 -16.51
C GLY A 143 11.23 4.72 -16.74
N GLU A 144 12.25 4.24 -16.02
CA GLU A 144 12.58 2.80 -16.01
C GLU A 144 11.82 2.06 -14.90
N ASP A 145 10.84 1.26 -15.32
CA ASP A 145 9.89 0.62 -14.42
C ASP A 145 10.21 -0.87 -14.18
N VAL A 146 11.43 -1.13 -13.69
CA VAL A 146 11.90 -2.49 -13.35
C VAL A 146 11.07 -3.08 -12.18
N VAL A 147 10.54 -2.17 -11.35
CA VAL A 147 9.81 -2.44 -10.11
C VAL A 147 8.50 -3.21 -10.35
N LEU A 148 7.79 -2.96 -11.46
CA LEU A 148 6.54 -3.69 -11.79
C LEU A 148 6.75 -5.21 -11.91
N SER A 149 7.87 -5.62 -12.50
CA SER A 149 8.15 -7.04 -12.74
C SER A 149 8.34 -7.82 -11.44
N GLU A 150 8.88 -7.16 -10.41
CA GLU A 150 9.12 -7.72 -9.08
C GLU A 150 7.82 -7.73 -8.27
N ILE A 151 7.01 -6.67 -8.35
CA ILE A 151 5.75 -6.56 -7.62
C ILE A 151 4.73 -7.61 -8.07
N PHE A 152 4.60 -7.87 -9.37
CA PHE A 152 3.62 -8.83 -9.86
C PHE A 152 4.02 -10.31 -9.63
N GLN A 153 5.19 -10.56 -9.05
CA GLN A 153 5.63 -11.89 -8.63
C GLN A 153 5.34 -12.18 -7.15
N ILE A 154 4.88 -11.17 -6.38
CA ILE A 154 4.45 -11.29 -4.99
C ILE A 154 3.02 -11.85 -4.93
#